data_AF-A0ABD1HMC0-F1
#
_entry.id   AF-A0ABD1HMC0-F1
#
_cell.length_a   1.000
_cell.length_b   1.000
_cell.length_c   1.000
_cell.angle_alpha   90.00
_cell.angle_beta   90.00
_cell.angle_gamma   90.00
#
_symmetry.space_group_name_H-M   'P 1'
#
loop_
_entity.id
_entity.type
_entity.pdbx_description
1 polymer ?
#
loop_
_entity_poly.entity_id
_entity_poly.type
_entity_poly.pdbx_seq_one_letter_code
_entity_poly.pdbx_strand_id
1 'polypeptide(L)'
;MEPAVRRRGGGAWEGMYRLVMRRTPVYVTFVLVGAFVGERAVDRGIHALWEHINVGKRYEDISVLVNSSHRLTTLALGFCSVIRGTN
;
A
#
# COMPACT_ATOMS: atom_id res chain seq x y z
N MET A 1 15.68 17.55 57.89
CA MET A 1 15.38 18.03 56.53
C MET A 1 15.10 16.80 55.68
N GLU A 2 13.85 16.63 55.25
CA GLU A 2 13.44 15.51 54.40
C GLU A 2 14.10 15.60 53.02
N PRO A 3 14.56 14.48 52.44
CA PRO A 3 15.02 14.47 51.07
C PRO A 3 13.81 14.66 50.15
N ALA A 4 13.70 15.85 49.58
CA ALA A 4 12.81 16.14 48.46
C ALA A 4 13.24 15.30 47.24
N VAL A 5 12.82 14.03 47.20
CA VAL A 5 12.91 13.19 46.01
C VAL A 5 11.91 13.76 45.01
N ARG A 6 12.44 14.57 44.11
CA ARG A 6 11.80 15.10 42.91
C ARG A 6 10.91 14.04 42.27
N ARG A 7 9.60 14.31 42.18
CA ARG A 7 8.65 13.57 41.35
C ARG A 7 9.12 13.64 39.89
N ARG A 8 9.93 12.68 39.45
CA ARG A 8 10.32 12.50 38.05
C ARG A 8 9.10 11.94 37.33
N GLY A 9 8.64 12.68 36.33
CA GLY A 9 7.35 12.49 35.67
C GLY A 9 7.16 11.09 35.11
N GLY A 10 5.91 10.64 35.14
CA GLY A 10 5.48 9.47 34.41
C GLY A 10 5.82 9.62 32.92
N GLY A 11 6.39 8.58 32.33
CA GLY A 11 6.95 8.62 30.98
C GLY A 11 5.93 8.98 29.89
N ALA A 12 6.40 9.18 28.66
CA ALA A 12 5.52 9.47 27.51
C ALA A 12 4.37 8.44 27.38
N TRP A 13 4.65 7.17 27.70
CA TRP A 13 3.63 6.12 27.74
C TRP A 13 2.60 6.27 28.86
N GLU A 14 3.00 6.78 30.02
CA GLU A 14 2.09 7.05 31.13
C GLU A 14 1.19 8.26 30.83
N GLY A 15 1.73 9.26 30.12
CA GLY A 15 0.95 10.38 29.56
C GLY A 15 -0.07 9.90 28.52
N MET A 16 0.35 9.05 27.58
CA MET A 16 -0.53 8.46 26.56
C MET A 16 -1.65 7.62 27.19
N TYR A 17 -1.30 6.76 28.15
CA TYR A 17 -2.26 5.91 28.85
C TYR A 17 -3.31 6.74 29.60
N ARG A 18 -2.88 7.82 30.27
CA ARG A 18 -3.78 8.72 31.00
C ARG A 18 -4.68 9.54 30.09
N LEU A 19 -4.27 9.79 28.85
CA LEU A 19 -5.05 10.50 27.84
C LEU A 19 -6.08 9.59 27.17
N VAL A 20 -5.66 8.39 26.76
CA VAL A 20 -6.49 7.51 25.93
C VAL A 20 -7.34 6.55 26.77
N MET A 21 -6.80 6.01 27.87
CA MET A 21 -7.46 4.92 28.63
C MET A 21 -8.22 5.38 29.87
N ARG A 22 -8.11 6.64 30.29
CA ARG A 22 -8.68 7.10 31.56
C ARG A 22 -10.20 7.22 31.55
N ARG A 23 -10.83 7.41 30.38
CA ARG A 23 -12.28 7.60 30.25
C ARG A 23 -12.83 6.63 29.21
N THR A 24 -13.82 5.83 29.60
CA THR A 24 -14.52 4.86 28.75
C THR A 24 -14.94 5.41 27.37
N PRO A 25 -15.53 6.63 27.25
CA PRO A 25 -15.86 7.17 25.92
C PRO A 25 -14.64 7.52 25.07
N VAL A 26 -13.53 7.97 25.69
CA VAL A 26 -12.28 8.31 24.97
C VAL A 26 -11.60 7.04 24.47
N TYR A 27 -11.57 6.00 25.30
CA TYR A 27 -11.05 4.70 24.91
C TYR A 27 -11.81 4.11 23.71
N VAL A 28 -13.13 4.08 23.78
CA VAL A 28 -13.97 3.48 22.72
C VAL A 28 -13.84 4.26 21.42
N THR A 29 -13.88 5.59 21.46
CA THR A 29 -13.70 6.42 20.26
C THR A 29 -12.32 6.24 19.64
N PHE A 30 -11.27 6.19 20.47
CA PHE A 30 -9.92 5.92 19.99
C PHE A 30 -9.79 4.55 19.33
N VAL A 31 -10.39 3.50 19.92
CA VAL A 31 -10.40 2.15 19.33
C VAL A 31 -11.16 2.13 18.01
N LEU A 32 -12.34 2.76 17.93
CA LEU A 32 -13.13 2.82 16.70
C LEU A 32 -12.39 3.56 15.58
N VAL A 33 -11.81 4.72 15.89
CA VAL A 33 -11.03 5.51 14.93
C VAL A 33 -9.76 4.76 14.52
N GLY A 34 -9.05 4.15 15.48
CA GLY A 34 -7.86 3.35 15.23
C GLY A 34 -8.14 2.14 14.34
N ALA A 35 -9.26 1.45 14.57
CA ALA A 35 -9.69 0.33 13.75
C ALA A 35 -10.02 0.78 12.31
N PHE A 36 -10.77 1.88 12.17
CA PHE A 36 -11.14 2.40 10.85
C PHE A 36 -9.93 2.84 10.02
N VAL A 37 -8.98 3.55 10.65
CA VAL A 37 -7.74 3.97 9.98
C VAL A 37 -6.83 2.77 9.72
N GLY A 38 -6.77 1.84 10.68
CA GLY A 38 -5.96 0.63 10.60
C GLY A 38 -6.36 -0.26 9.43
N GLU A 39 -7.66 -0.47 9.20
CA GLU A 39 -8.16 -1.24 8.07
C GLU A 39 -7.62 -0.71 6.73
N ARG A 40 -7.71 0.60 6.50
CA ARG A 40 -7.27 1.22 5.24
C ARG A 40 -5.76 1.26 5.09
N ALA A 41 -5.03 1.41 6.19
CA ALA A 41 -3.58 1.38 6.17
C ALA A 41 -3.05 -0.04 5.86
N VAL A 42 -3.64 -1.06 6.49
CA VAL A 42 -3.24 -2.45 6.29
C VAL A 42 -3.60 -2.92 4.90
N ASP A 43 -4.81 -2.65 4.41
CA ASP A 43 -5.25 -3.05 3.07
C ASP A 43 -4.32 -2.48 1.97
N ARG A 44 -4.03 -1.17 2.03
CA ARG A 44 -3.08 -0.53 1.11
C ARG A 44 -1.66 -1.07 1.26
N GLY A 45 -1.22 -1.31 2.49
CA GLY A 45 0.12 -1.82 2.77
C GLY A 45 0.33 -3.23 2.22
N ILE A 46 -0.63 -4.12 2.44
CA ILE A 46 -0.58 -5.50 1.93
C ILE A 46 -0.67 -5.50 0.40
N HIS A 47 -1.57 -4.70 -0.18
CA HIS A 47 -1.71 -4.64 -1.63
C HIS A 47 -0.44 -4.13 -2.31
N ALA A 48 0.16 -3.05 -1.79
CA ALA A 48 1.41 -2.50 -2.30
C ALA A 48 2.58 -3.48 -2.12
N LEU A 49 2.62 -4.20 -1.00
CA LEU A 49 3.65 -5.21 -0.77
C LEU A 49 3.51 -6.39 -1.75
N TRP A 50 2.28 -6.84 -2.01
CA TRP A 50 2.00 -7.95 -2.91
C TRP A 50 2.23 -7.56 -4.39
N GLU A 51 1.95 -6.31 -4.75
CA GLU A 51 2.32 -5.71 -6.03
C GLU A 51 3.83 -5.74 -6.26
N HIS A 52 4.58 -5.32 -5.25
CA HIS A 52 6.03 -5.24 -5.35
C HIS A 52 6.68 -6.63 -5.49
N ILE A 53 6.09 -7.65 -4.88
CA ILE A 53 6.59 -9.03 -4.94
C ILE A 53 6.19 -9.74 -6.25
N ASN A 54 5.07 -9.37 -6.87
CA ASN A 54 4.52 -10.08 -8.04
C ASN A 54 4.55 -9.28 -9.36
N VAL A 55 5.54 -8.40 -9.52
CA VAL A 55 5.79 -7.68 -10.77
C VAL A 55 5.98 -8.67 -11.94
N GLY A 56 5.23 -8.48 -13.02
CA GLY A 56 5.29 -9.32 -14.22
C GLY A 56 4.37 -10.57 -14.21
N LYS A 57 3.64 -10.82 -13.13
CA LYS A 57 2.62 -11.91 -13.04
C LYS A 57 1.17 -11.38 -13.04
N ARG A 58 1.00 -10.06 -13.01
CA ARG A 58 -0.30 -9.39 -12.96
C ARG A 58 -0.91 -9.19 -14.36
N TYR A 59 -2.24 -9.14 -14.42
CA TYR A 59 -2.98 -8.90 -15.67
C TYR A 59 -2.66 -7.52 -16.27
N GLU A 60 -2.33 -6.52 -15.43
CA GLU A 60 -1.94 -5.19 -15.90
C GLU A 60 -0.61 -5.20 -16.69
N ASP A 61 0.33 -6.08 -16.33
CA ASP A 61 1.59 -6.29 -17.04
C ASP A 61 1.43 -7.07 -18.37
N ILE A 62 0.23 -7.57 -18.70
CA ILE A 62 -0.02 -8.24 -19.99
C ILE A 62 -0.24 -7.21 -21.12
N SER A 63 -0.50 -5.94 -20.78
CA SER A 63 -0.66 -4.85 -21.76
C SER A 63 0.58 -4.67 -22.65
N VAL A 64 1.79 -4.95 -22.13
CA VAL A 64 3.03 -4.95 -22.94
C VAL A 64 3.09 -6.11 -23.94
N LEU A 65 2.45 -7.26 -23.65
CA LEU A 65 2.33 -8.38 -24.59
C LEU A 65 1.32 -8.07 -25.71
N VAL A 66 0.20 -7.42 -25.39
CA VAL A 66 -0.80 -7.02 -26.39
C VAL A 66 -0.23 -5.98 -27.37
N ASN A 67 0.52 -4.99 -26.86
CA ASN A 67 1.17 -3.98 -27.71
C ASN A 67 2.26 -4.59 -28.60
N SER A 68 3.03 -5.56 -28.08
CA SER A 68 4.03 -6.29 -28.87
C SER A 68 3.40 -7.18 -29.94
N SER A 69 2.26 -7.83 -29.63
CA SER A 69 1.52 -8.66 -30.57
C SER A 69 0.90 -7.83 -31.72
N HIS A 70 0.38 -6.63 -31.41
CA HIS A 70 -0.09 -5.69 -32.43
C HIS A 70 1.04 -5.23 -33.35
N ARG A 71 2.21 -4.89 -32.79
CA ARG A 71 3.39 -4.51 -33.58
C ARG A 71 3.90 -5.66 -34.47
N LEU A 72 3.92 -6.88 -33.96
CA LEU A 72 4.28 -8.07 -34.75
C LEU A 72 3.28 -8.33 -35.89
N THR A 73 1.98 -8.14 -35.64
CA THR A 73 0.94 -8.30 -36.66
C THR A 73 1.05 -7.23 -37.74
N THR A 74 1.30 -5.97 -37.38
CA THR A 74 1.53 -4.88 -38.34
C THR A 74 2.80 -5.10 -39.17
N LEU A 75 3.89 -5.57 -38.54
CA LEU A 75 5.13 -5.92 -39.26
C LEU A 75 4.92 -7.11 -40.21
N ALA A 76 4.21 -8.15 -39.77
CA ALA A 76 3.92 -9.31 -40.60
C ALA A 76 3.02 -8.95 -41.80
N LEU A 77 2.00 -8.12 -41.60
CA LEU A 77 1.15 -7.62 -42.69
C LEU A 77 1.92 -6.70 -43.65
N GLY A 78 2.79 -5.82 -43.12
CA GLY A 78 3.68 -5.00 -43.93
C GLY A 78 4.65 -5.82 -44.77
N PHE A 79 5.28 -6.84 -44.17
CA PHE A 79 6.16 -7.78 -44.87
C PHE A 79 5.42 -8.57 -45.95
N CYS A 80 4.20 -9.04 -45.66
CA CYS A 80 3.37 -9.76 -46.62
C CYS A 80 2.93 -8.86 -47.79
N SER A 81 2.66 -7.57 -47.54
CA SER A 81 2.37 -6.59 -48.58
C SER A 81 3.58 -6.29 -49.47
N VAL A 82 4.80 -6.25 -48.91
CA VAL A 82 6.04 -6.08 -49.69
C VAL A 82 6.26 -7.26 -50.62
N ILE A 83 6.17 -8.51 -50.14
CA ILE A 83 6.34 -9.70 -50.99
C ILE A 83 5.28 -9.80 -52.08
N ARG A 84 4.03 -9.37 -51.80
CA ARG A 84 2.94 -9.41 -52.79
C ARG A 84 3.05 -8.30 -53.86
N GLY A 85 3.77 -7.21 -53.57
CA GLY A 85 3.98 -6.09 -54.49
C GLY A 85 5.23 -6.19 -55.38
N THR A 86 6.00 -7.27 -55.26
CA THR A 86 7.22 -7.53 -56.06
C THR A 86 6.98 -8.61 -57.13
N ASN A 87 5.89 -8.49 -57.89
CA ASN A 87 5.70 -9.20 -59.16
C ASN A 87 5.30 -8.19 -60.24
#